data_AF-A0A549T764-F1
#
_entry.id   AF-A0A549T764-F1
#
_cell.length_a   1.000
_cell.length_b   1.000
_cell.length_c   1.000
_cell.angle_alpha   90.00
_cell.angle_beta   90.00
_cell.angle_gamma   90.00
#
_symmetry.space_group_name_H-M   'P 1'
#
loop_
_entity.id
_entity.type
_entity.pdbx_description
1 polymer ?
#
loop_
_entity_poly.entity_id
_entity_poly.type
_entity_poly.pdbx_seq_one_letter_code
_entity_poly.pdbx_strand_id
1 'polypeptide(L)'
;MTAKDGKFSVDARQRLLRGVDLLADAVKVTLGPKGQNVVIEKSFGAHRITNDGVSVAKEIELEDKFENLGAQLLCEVASKTNDLAGDETTTVVDGGGSKAEIEARVALIKAQIEETSSDYDREKLQERVAKLAGGVAVIRVGGSTEIEVKERKDRVDDALNATRAAIEEGIVPGGGVASFRAREGLTGLKNENVDIQAGIQIVIKALEAPIRQIAENAGVEGSIVVGKIAENPSPTFGFNAQSEKFVDLLEEGIVDPAKVVRTALQDAASVAGLLITTEALIVELPKEKSAVPAAPGGGYDF
;
A
#
# COMPACT_ATOMS: atom_id res chain seq x y z
N MET A 1 -13.38 18.35 28.42
CA MET A 1 -12.58 17.29 27.79
C MET A 1 -13.40 16.00 27.80
N THR A 2 -13.46 15.28 26.69
CA THR A 2 -14.07 13.94 26.63
C THR A 2 -13.23 12.98 27.49
N ALA A 3 -13.89 12.16 28.31
CA ALA A 3 -13.20 11.14 29.10
C ALA A 3 -12.54 10.10 28.18
N LYS A 4 -11.43 9.52 28.62
CA LYS A 4 -10.65 8.54 27.85
C LYS A 4 -10.70 7.17 28.54
N ASP A 5 -10.72 6.10 27.75
CA ASP A 5 -10.53 4.72 28.22
C ASP A 5 -9.13 4.24 27.81
N GLY A 6 -8.50 3.46 28.69
CA GLY A 6 -7.13 3.00 28.54
C GLY A 6 -7.02 1.49 28.68
N LYS A 7 -6.40 0.81 27.70
CA LYS A 7 -5.96 -0.59 27.83
C LYS A 7 -4.43 -0.65 27.87
N PHE A 8 -3.90 -1.67 28.53
CA PHE A 8 -2.47 -1.76 28.82
C PHE A 8 -1.90 -3.14 28.47
N SER A 9 -0.62 -3.15 28.14
CA SER A 9 0.21 -4.31 27.86
C SER A 9 -0.47 -5.33 26.93
N VAL A 10 -0.67 -6.57 27.40
CA VAL A 10 -1.20 -7.67 26.58
C VAL A 10 -2.61 -7.41 26.06
N ASP A 11 -3.51 -6.85 26.87
CA ASP A 11 -4.89 -6.55 26.43
C ASP A 11 -4.92 -5.49 25.33
N ALA A 12 -4.05 -4.48 25.44
CA ALA A 12 -3.87 -3.48 24.40
C ALA A 12 -3.42 -4.14 23.07
N ARG A 13 -2.33 -4.92 23.10
CA ARG A 13 -1.80 -5.57 21.90
C ARG A 13 -2.77 -6.57 21.27
N GLN A 14 -3.53 -7.31 22.07
CA GLN A 14 -4.53 -8.24 21.56
C GLN A 14 -5.67 -7.53 20.83
N ARG A 15 -6.11 -6.36 21.32
CA ARG A 15 -7.13 -5.54 20.65
C ARG A 15 -6.64 -4.98 19.32
N LEU A 16 -5.41 -4.44 19.29
CA LEU A 16 -4.80 -4.01 18.04
C LEU A 16 -4.72 -5.15 17.03
N LEU A 17 -4.25 -6.32 17.48
CA LEU A 17 -4.10 -7.49 16.63
C LEU A 17 -5.44 -7.91 16.00
N ARG A 18 -6.54 -7.93 16.78
CA ARG A 18 -7.87 -8.26 16.23
C ARG A 18 -8.31 -7.30 15.12
N GLY A 19 -8.04 -6.00 15.30
CA GLY A 19 -8.33 -5.01 14.27
C GLY A 19 -7.49 -5.19 13.00
N VAL A 20 -6.19 -5.44 13.19
CA VAL A 20 -5.25 -5.74 12.10
C VAL A 20 -5.64 -7.00 11.34
N ASP A 21 -5.96 -8.09 12.05
CA ASP A 21 -6.35 -9.36 11.45
C ASP A 21 -7.64 -9.22 10.63
N LEU A 22 -8.65 -8.51 11.16
CA LEU A 22 -9.90 -8.28 10.44
C LEU A 22 -9.67 -7.51 9.14
N LEU A 23 -8.88 -6.44 9.18
CA LEU A 23 -8.51 -5.67 8.01
C LEU A 23 -7.73 -6.52 7.00
N ALA A 24 -6.71 -7.25 7.48
CA ALA A 24 -5.89 -8.11 6.63
C ALA A 24 -6.72 -9.23 5.99
N ASP A 25 -7.62 -9.88 6.73
CA ASP A 25 -8.48 -10.95 6.24
C ASP A 25 -9.47 -10.46 5.18
N ALA A 26 -10.01 -9.25 5.34
CA ALA A 26 -10.90 -8.65 4.36
C ALA A 26 -10.18 -8.23 3.06
N VAL A 27 -8.92 -7.78 3.14
CA VAL A 27 -8.16 -7.29 1.99
C VAL A 27 -7.42 -8.42 1.28
N LYS A 28 -6.84 -9.39 2.01
CA LYS A 28 -5.97 -10.43 1.42
C LYS A 28 -6.68 -11.32 0.39
N VAL A 29 -8.00 -11.44 0.48
CA VAL A 29 -8.80 -12.21 -0.51
C VAL A 29 -8.79 -11.56 -1.88
N THR A 30 -8.50 -10.26 -2.00
CA THR A 30 -8.40 -9.55 -3.28
C THR A 30 -7.01 -9.62 -3.91
N LEU A 31 -6.01 -10.18 -3.21
CA LEU A 31 -4.63 -10.19 -3.66
C LEU A 31 -4.41 -11.11 -4.87
N GLY A 32 -3.68 -10.61 -5.87
CA GLY A 32 -3.28 -11.35 -7.06
C GLY A 32 -4.33 -11.36 -8.17
N PRO A 33 -4.00 -11.90 -9.36
CA PRO A 33 -4.86 -11.83 -10.54
C PRO A 33 -6.16 -12.64 -10.41
N LYS A 34 -6.22 -13.58 -9.46
CA LYS A 34 -7.43 -14.35 -9.11
C LYS A 34 -8.03 -13.92 -7.75
N GLY A 35 -7.80 -12.67 -7.35
CA GLY A 35 -8.45 -12.08 -6.18
C GLY A 35 -9.98 -12.21 -6.26
N GLN A 36 -10.60 -12.54 -5.14
CA GLN A 36 -12.04 -12.72 -5.01
C GLN A 36 -12.74 -11.37 -4.84
N ASN A 37 -14.02 -11.35 -5.19
CA ASN A 37 -14.86 -10.17 -5.04
C ASN A 37 -15.29 -10.00 -3.58
N VAL A 38 -15.17 -8.77 -3.09
CA VAL A 38 -15.72 -8.32 -1.81
C VAL A 38 -16.96 -7.49 -2.08
N VAL A 39 -18.03 -7.77 -1.32
CA VAL A 39 -19.30 -7.03 -1.40
C VAL A 39 -19.37 -6.04 -0.25
N ILE A 40 -19.57 -4.76 -0.58
CA ILE A 40 -19.62 -3.65 0.35
C ILE A 40 -21.03 -3.07 0.31
N GLU A 41 -21.68 -3.08 1.48
CA GLU A 41 -23.00 -2.50 1.64
C GLU A 41 -22.98 -0.99 1.37
N LYS A 42 -24.08 -0.50 0.78
CA LYS A 42 -24.36 0.93 0.67
C LYS A 42 -25.75 1.16 1.23
N SER A 43 -25.91 2.25 1.98
CA SER A 43 -27.19 2.60 2.61
C SER A 43 -28.29 2.93 1.60
N PHE A 44 -27.93 3.19 0.33
CA PHE A 44 -28.89 3.42 -0.74
C PHE A 44 -28.34 2.95 -2.09
N GLY A 45 -29.21 2.37 -2.92
CA GLY A 45 -28.86 1.87 -4.25
C GLY A 45 -28.23 0.47 -4.23
N ALA A 46 -27.54 0.12 -5.31
CA ALA A 46 -26.87 -1.17 -5.43
C ALA A 46 -25.59 -1.22 -4.58
N HIS A 47 -25.38 -2.35 -3.90
CA HIS A 47 -24.14 -2.64 -3.18
C HIS A 47 -22.94 -2.61 -4.13
N ARG A 48 -21.78 -2.25 -3.60
CA ARG A 48 -20.54 -2.20 -4.38
C ARG A 48 -19.88 -3.57 -4.34
N ILE A 49 -19.62 -4.15 -5.50
CA ILE A 49 -18.80 -5.36 -5.63
C ILE A 49 -17.45 -4.92 -6.19
N THR A 50 -16.36 -5.27 -5.50
CA THR A 50 -15.00 -4.83 -5.87
C THR A 50 -13.98 -5.92 -5.56
N ASN A 51 -12.94 -6.02 -6.38
CA ASN A 51 -11.73 -6.81 -6.13
C ASN A 51 -10.51 -5.90 -5.92
N ASP A 52 -10.72 -4.59 -5.72
CA ASP A 52 -9.65 -3.65 -5.36
C ASP A 52 -9.47 -3.62 -3.83
N GLY A 53 -8.31 -4.10 -3.36
CA GLY A 53 -7.96 -4.12 -1.94
C GLY A 53 -7.89 -2.74 -1.30
N VAL A 54 -7.51 -1.69 -2.04
CA VAL A 54 -7.44 -0.32 -1.51
C VAL A 54 -8.86 0.20 -1.22
N SER A 55 -9.80 -0.04 -2.13
CA SER A 55 -11.22 0.26 -1.91
C SER A 55 -11.81 -0.50 -0.73
N VAL A 56 -11.44 -1.78 -0.54
CA VAL A 56 -11.91 -2.59 0.61
C VAL A 56 -11.36 -2.03 1.92
N ALA A 57 -10.05 -1.74 1.98
CA ALA A 57 -9.39 -1.22 3.18
C ALA A 57 -10.00 0.10 3.67
N LYS A 58 -10.36 1.00 2.74
CA LYS A 58 -10.94 2.32 3.03
C LYS A 58 -12.35 2.26 3.62
N GLU A 59 -13.08 1.16 3.42
CA GLU A 59 -14.47 1.00 3.87
C GLU A 59 -14.54 0.26 5.23
N ILE A 60 -13.40 -0.16 5.79
CA ILE A 60 -13.35 -0.86 7.07
C ILE A 60 -13.27 0.14 8.22
N GLU A 61 -14.34 0.17 9.00
CA GLU A 61 -14.43 0.89 10.27
C GLU A 61 -15.04 -0.04 11.32
N LEU A 62 -14.36 -0.19 12.45
CA LEU A 62 -14.76 -1.12 13.51
C LEU A 62 -15.46 -0.39 14.66
N GLU A 63 -16.48 -1.04 15.24
CA GLU A 63 -17.24 -0.49 16.36
C GLU A 63 -16.37 -0.36 17.64
N ASP A 64 -15.56 -1.38 17.94
CA ASP A 64 -14.60 -1.30 19.03
C ASP A 64 -13.46 -0.35 18.65
N LYS A 65 -13.35 0.78 19.37
CA LYS A 65 -12.37 1.81 19.07
C LYS A 65 -10.92 1.36 19.21
N PHE A 66 -10.62 0.38 20.07
CA PHE A 66 -9.27 -0.13 20.22
C PHE A 66 -8.89 -1.02 19.03
N GLU A 67 -9.82 -1.85 18.58
CA GLU A 67 -9.65 -2.66 17.37
C GLU A 67 -9.59 -1.77 16.12
N ASN A 68 -10.49 -0.79 16.01
CA ASN A 68 -10.48 0.17 14.90
C ASN A 68 -9.15 0.90 14.82
N LEU A 69 -8.57 1.33 15.95
CA LEU A 69 -7.26 1.98 15.95
C LEU A 69 -6.18 1.07 15.36
N GLY A 70 -6.22 -0.23 15.62
CA GLY A 70 -5.30 -1.20 15.00
C GLY A 70 -5.47 -1.28 13.48
N ALA A 71 -6.71 -1.36 13.00
CA ALA A 71 -7.03 -1.35 11.58
C ALA A 71 -6.58 -0.04 10.91
N GLN A 72 -6.88 1.11 11.51
CA GLN A 72 -6.54 2.42 10.96
C GLN A 72 -5.02 2.67 10.90
N LEU A 73 -4.27 2.24 11.91
CA LEU A 73 -2.80 2.33 11.89
C LEU A 73 -2.19 1.55 10.72
N LEU A 74 -2.72 0.35 10.43
CA LEU A 74 -2.30 -0.43 9.29
C LEU A 74 -2.70 0.22 7.96
N CYS A 75 -3.95 0.70 7.85
CA CYS A 75 -4.43 1.42 6.66
C CYS A 75 -3.59 2.67 6.36
N GLU A 76 -3.24 3.48 7.37
CA GLU A 76 -2.49 4.72 7.19
C GLU A 76 -1.09 4.44 6.65
N VAL A 77 -0.40 3.44 7.19
CA VAL A 77 0.96 3.11 6.75
C VAL A 77 0.96 2.34 5.43
N ALA A 78 -0.01 1.45 5.19
CA ALA A 78 -0.16 0.80 3.88
C ALA A 78 -0.50 1.80 2.77
N SER A 79 -1.26 2.86 3.09
CA SER A 79 -1.53 3.95 2.14
C SER A 79 -0.25 4.72 1.79
N LYS A 80 0.65 4.94 2.76
CA LYS A 80 1.95 5.58 2.49
C LYS A 80 2.82 4.77 1.52
N THR A 81 2.75 3.44 1.53
CA THR A 81 3.43 2.63 0.51
C THR A 81 2.92 2.97 -0.89
N ASN A 82 1.60 3.12 -1.04
CA ASN A 82 0.98 3.50 -2.30
C ASN A 82 1.33 4.93 -2.70
N ASP A 83 1.43 5.86 -1.76
CA ASP A 83 1.74 7.27 -2.02
C ASP A 83 3.25 7.51 -2.28
N LEU A 84 4.15 6.77 -1.60
CA LEU A 84 5.59 6.79 -1.86
C LEU A 84 5.94 6.11 -3.19
N ALA A 85 5.17 5.09 -3.58
CA ALA A 85 5.26 4.50 -4.91
C ALA A 85 4.54 5.36 -5.98
N GLY A 86 3.50 6.09 -5.58
CA GLY A 86 2.67 6.97 -6.41
C GLY A 86 2.86 8.44 -6.05
N ASP A 87 3.96 9.02 -6.54
CA ASP A 87 4.31 10.45 -6.56
C ASP A 87 3.36 11.43 -5.83
N GLU A 88 3.64 11.72 -4.55
CA GLU A 88 3.02 12.83 -3.79
C GLU A 88 3.51 14.22 -4.24
N THR A 89 3.26 14.62 -5.50
CA THR A 89 3.63 15.96 -5.98
C THR A 89 2.45 16.82 -6.41
N THR A 90 2.42 18.05 -5.91
CA THR A 90 1.52 19.10 -6.42
C THR A 90 2.00 19.55 -7.80
N THR A 91 1.31 19.14 -8.85
CA THR A 91 1.59 19.54 -10.23
C THR A 91 0.70 20.71 -10.66
N VAL A 92 1.29 21.79 -11.18
CA VAL A 92 0.55 22.93 -11.76
C VAL A 92 0.62 22.83 -13.28
N VAL A 93 -0.54 22.81 -13.93
CA VAL A 93 -0.71 22.81 -15.39
C VAL A 93 -1.47 24.06 -15.80
N ASP A 94 -1.14 24.64 -16.96
CA ASP A 94 -1.75 25.87 -17.49
C ASP A 94 -1.62 27.12 -16.58
N GLY A 95 -0.52 27.21 -15.81
CA GLY A 95 -0.19 28.41 -15.05
C GLY A 95 0.12 29.63 -15.94
N GLY A 96 -0.19 30.84 -15.47
CA GLY A 96 -0.03 32.09 -16.24
C GLY A 96 1.41 32.59 -16.46
N GLY A 97 2.43 31.76 -16.24
CA GLY A 97 3.84 32.14 -16.42
C GLY A 97 4.24 32.15 -17.90
N SER A 98 5.12 33.09 -18.31
CA SER A 98 5.57 33.14 -19.71
C SER A 98 6.68 32.12 -19.98
N LYS A 99 6.66 31.51 -21.17
CA LYS A 99 7.71 30.57 -21.61
C LYS A 99 9.11 31.21 -21.57
N ALA A 100 9.19 32.49 -21.95
CA ALA A 100 10.43 33.25 -21.94
C ALA A 100 11.00 33.43 -20.52
N GLU A 101 10.17 33.67 -19.50
CA GLU A 101 10.63 33.75 -18.11
C GLU A 101 11.15 32.40 -17.59
N ILE A 102 10.52 31.29 -17.98
CA ILE A 102 10.96 29.95 -17.60
C ILE A 102 12.33 29.65 -18.23
N GLU A 103 12.50 29.93 -19.52
CA GLU A 103 13.77 29.74 -20.24
C GLU A 103 14.88 30.64 -19.66
N ALA A 104 14.58 31.91 -19.38
CA ALA A 104 15.50 32.82 -18.71
C ALA A 104 15.90 32.32 -17.32
N ARG A 105 14.95 31.76 -16.56
CA ARG A 105 15.22 31.19 -15.24
C ARG A 105 16.08 29.93 -15.32
N VAL A 106 15.84 29.06 -16.30
CA VAL A 106 16.68 27.89 -16.56
C VAL A 106 18.11 28.31 -16.90
N ALA A 107 18.29 29.31 -17.75
CA ALA A 107 19.62 29.82 -18.11
C ALA A 107 20.35 30.40 -16.90
N LEU A 108 19.67 31.17 -16.06
CA LEU A 108 20.22 31.72 -14.82
C LEU A 108 20.70 30.61 -13.87
N ILE A 109 19.87 29.58 -13.65
CA ILE A 109 20.23 28.49 -12.73
C ILE A 109 21.39 27.66 -13.28
N LYS A 110 21.46 27.46 -14.61
CA LYS A 110 22.62 26.80 -15.24
C LYS A 110 23.93 27.55 -14.99
N ALA A 111 23.93 28.88 -15.08
CA ALA A 111 25.10 29.68 -14.73
C ALA A 111 25.46 29.55 -13.22
N GLN A 112 24.47 29.53 -12.34
CA GLN A 112 24.69 29.33 -10.89
C GLN A 112 25.30 27.97 -10.53
N ILE A 113 24.99 26.93 -11.31
CA ILE A 113 25.58 25.58 -11.17
C ILE A 113 27.09 25.61 -11.48
N GLU A 114 27.50 26.39 -12.48
CA GLU A 114 28.91 26.51 -12.90
C GLU A 114 29.75 27.32 -11.89
N GLU A 115 29.15 28.32 -11.25
CA GLU A 115 29.84 29.16 -10.26
C GLU A 115 29.87 28.55 -8.85
N THR A 116 29.04 27.54 -8.59
CA THR A 116 28.90 26.92 -7.28
C THR A 116 30.03 25.93 -6.97
N SER A 117 30.69 26.14 -5.83
CA SER A 117 31.71 25.24 -5.27
C SER A 117 31.15 24.18 -4.33
N SER A 118 29.89 24.33 -3.90
CA SER A 118 29.16 23.41 -3.03
C SER A 118 28.51 22.28 -3.83
N ASP A 119 28.89 21.04 -3.56
CA ASP A 119 28.31 19.87 -4.23
C ASP A 119 26.80 19.74 -3.94
N TYR A 120 26.38 20.07 -2.72
CA TYR A 120 24.97 20.11 -2.32
C TYR A 120 24.15 21.11 -3.14
N ASP A 121 24.66 22.33 -3.32
CA ASP A 121 23.95 23.36 -4.08
C ASP A 121 23.90 22.99 -5.57
N ARG A 122 24.96 22.36 -6.08
CA ARG A 122 25.00 21.87 -7.46
C ARG A 122 23.89 20.86 -7.72
N GLU A 123 23.75 19.88 -6.83
CA GLU A 123 22.71 18.85 -6.90
C GLU A 123 21.30 19.46 -6.86
N LYS A 124 21.04 20.37 -5.91
CA LYS A 124 19.73 21.01 -5.77
C LYS A 124 19.36 21.94 -6.93
N LEU A 125 20.34 22.66 -7.48
CA LEU A 125 20.12 23.49 -8.66
C LEU A 125 19.89 22.63 -9.92
N GLN A 126 20.56 21.49 -10.04
CA GLN A 126 20.31 20.51 -11.12
C GLN A 126 18.89 19.92 -11.04
N GLU A 127 18.43 19.50 -9.86
CA GLU A 127 17.04 19.06 -9.65
C GLU A 127 16.03 20.13 -10.09
N ARG A 128 16.30 21.40 -9.74
CA ARG A 128 15.44 22.53 -10.09
C ARG A 128 15.41 22.79 -11.59
N VAL A 129 16.55 22.74 -12.27
CA VAL A 129 16.62 22.88 -13.75
C VAL A 129 15.87 21.74 -14.41
N ALA A 130 16.02 20.50 -13.94
CA ALA A 130 15.31 19.36 -14.47
C ALA A 130 13.79 19.54 -14.38
N LYS A 131 13.28 20.03 -13.23
CA LYS A 131 11.84 20.31 -13.05
C LYS A 131 11.33 21.45 -13.96
N LEU A 132 12.12 22.49 -14.18
CA LEU A 132 11.74 23.62 -15.04
C LEU A 132 11.82 23.28 -16.53
N ALA A 133 12.80 22.46 -16.94
CA ALA A 133 13.00 22.07 -18.34
C ALA A 133 12.15 20.87 -18.76
N GLY A 134 11.79 19.98 -17.83
CA GLY A 134 11.05 18.75 -18.09
C GLY A 134 9.61 18.96 -18.57
N GLY A 135 9.03 20.13 -18.27
CA GLY A 135 7.66 20.45 -18.64
C GLY A 135 6.62 19.51 -18.01
N VAL A 136 5.39 19.55 -18.50
CA VAL A 136 4.31 18.65 -18.08
C VAL A 136 3.66 18.02 -19.30
N ALA A 137 3.60 16.69 -19.34
CA ALA A 137 2.85 15.94 -20.35
C ALA A 137 1.45 15.59 -19.81
N VAL A 138 0.41 15.92 -20.56
CA VAL A 138 -0.98 15.63 -20.19
C VAL A 138 -1.49 14.44 -20.99
N ILE A 139 -1.82 13.34 -20.31
CA ILE A 139 -2.44 12.16 -20.91
C ILE A 139 -3.96 12.31 -20.82
N ARG A 140 -4.64 12.34 -21.96
CA ARG A 140 -6.11 12.41 -22.03
C ARG A 140 -6.68 11.02 -22.26
N VAL A 141 -7.40 10.50 -21.27
CA VAL A 141 -8.04 9.18 -21.32
C VAL A 141 -9.51 9.33 -21.70
N GLY A 142 -9.95 8.56 -22.70
CA GLY A 142 -11.33 8.57 -23.20
C GLY A 142 -11.97 7.17 -23.22
N GLY A 143 -13.29 7.13 -23.30
CA GLY A 143 -14.11 5.92 -23.27
C GLY A 143 -15.51 6.20 -23.79
N SER A 144 -16.27 5.15 -24.07
CA SER A 144 -17.63 5.25 -24.63
C SER A 144 -18.68 5.62 -23.58
N THR A 145 -18.39 5.43 -22.30
CA THR A 145 -19.25 5.80 -21.17
C THR A 145 -18.43 6.42 -20.04
N GLU A 146 -19.07 7.18 -19.14
CA GLU A 146 -18.38 7.77 -17.97
C GLU A 146 -17.74 6.71 -17.06
N ILE A 147 -18.39 5.56 -16.90
CA ILE A 147 -17.88 4.44 -16.10
C ILE A 147 -16.59 3.89 -16.73
N GLU A 148 -16.59 3.70 -18.05
CA GLU A 148 -15.41 3.22 -18.77
C GLU A 148 -14.27 4.25 -18.76
N VAL A 149 -14.58 5.54 -18.91
CA VAL A 149 -13.56 6.61 -18.80
C VAL A 149 -12.90 6.55 -17.43
N LYS A 150 -13.67 6.39 -16.36
CA LYS A 150 -13.15 6.31 -14.99
C LYS A 150 -12.26 5.08 -14.80
N GLU A 151 -12.72 3.91 -15.23
CA GLU A 151 -11.94 2.66 -15.12
C GLU A 151 -10.64 2.72 -15.94
N ARG A 152 -10.69 3.22 -17.18
CA ARG A 152 -9.50 3.39 -18.01
C ARG A 152 -8.54 4.42 -17.42
N LYS A 153 -9.07 5.50 -16.83
CA LYS A 153 -8.25 6.51 -16.16
C LYS A 153 -7.51 5.89 -14.99
N ASP A 154 -8.22 5.19 -14.10
CA ASP A 154 -7.63 4.54 -12.93
C ASP A 154 -6.53 3.55 -13.38
N ARG A 155 -6.77 2.75 -14.44
CA ARG A 155 -5.77 1.85 -15.02
C ARG A 155 -4.53 2.56 -15.59
N VAL A 156 -4.72 3.73 -16.19
CA VAL A 156 -3.61 4.54 -16.74
C VAL A 156 -2.80 5.17 -15.61
N ASP A 157 -3.47 5.64 -14.56
CA ASP A 157 -2.81 6.20 -13.37
C ASP A 157 -1.96 5.11 -12.68
N ASP A 158 -2.50 3.90 -12.52
CA ASP A 158 -1.75 2.74 -11.98
C ASP A 158 -0.54 2.39 -12.86
N ALA A 159 -0.72 2.32 -14.18
CA ALA A 159 0.36 2.01 -15.11
C ALA A 159 1.47 3.07 -15.09
N LEU A 160 1.10 4.36 -15.00
CA LEU A 160 2.05 5.46 -14.91
C LEU A 160 2.88 5.36 -13.63
N ASN A 161 2.23 5.15 -12.49
CA ASN A 161 2.89 5.05 -11.19
C ASN A 161 3.81 3.83 -11.13
N ALA A 162 3.34 2.66 -11.58
CA ALA A 162 4.16 1.45 -11.64
C ALA A 162 5.39 1.62 -12.53
N THR A 163 5.23 2.28 -13.69
CA THR A 163 6.34 2.53 -14.62
C THR A 163 7.36 3.50 -14.04
N ARG A 164 6.92 4.57 -13.37
CA ARG A 164 7.83 5.51 -12.68
C ARG A 164 8.63 4.80 -11.60
N ALA A 165 7.97 4.03 -10.74
CA ALA A 165 8.63 3.25 -9.70
C ALA A 165 9.63 2.23 -10.28
N ALA A 166 9.30 1.61 -11.41
CA ALA A 166 10.17 0.67 -12.11
C ALA A 166 11.39 1.35 -12.76
N ILE A 167 11.25 2.58 -13.24
CA ILE A 167 12.39 3.36 -13.79
C ILE A 167 13.35 3.76 -12.67
N GLU A 168 12.84 4.09 -11.48
CA GLU A 168 13.66 4.54 -10.36
C GLU A 168 14.52 3.43 -9.74
N GLU A 169 13.94 2.26 -9.46
CA GLU A 169 14.63 1.18 -8.73
C GLU A 169 14.68 -0.16 -9.49
N GLY A 170 14.19 -0.20 -10.73
CA GLY A 170 14.12 -1.43 -11.53
C GLY A 170 12.90 -2.28 -11.23
N ILE A 171 12.91 -3.49 -11.81
CA ILE A 171 11.83 -4.48 -11.70
C ILE A 171 12.35 -5.76 -11.07
N VAL A 172 11.45 -6.51 -10.45
CA VAL A 172 11.68 -7.82 -9.87
C VAL A 172 10.60 -8.82 -10.31
N PRO A 173 10.84 -10.14 -10.23
CA PRO A 173 9.82 -11.15 -10.48
C PRO A 173 8.61 -10.95 -9.56
N GLY A 174 7.43 -10.82 -10.15
CA GLY A 174 6.23 -10.51 -9.39
C GLY A 174 5.65 -11.68 -8.62
N GLY A 175 4.38 -11.58 -8.24
CA GLY A 175 3.62 -12.69 -7.65
C GLY A 175 4.15 -13.15 -6.29
N GLY A 176 4.85 -12.27 -5.57
CA GLY A 176 5.48 -12.57 -4.28
C GLY A 176 6.77 -13.39 -4.36
N VAL A 177 7.26 -13.72 -5.57
CA VAL A 177 8.51 -14.49 -5.75
C VAL A 177 9.72 -13.69 -5.30
N ALA A 178 9.78 -12.40 -5.60
CA ALA A 178 10.88 -11.54 -5.14
C ALA A 178 11.05 -11.58 -3.61
N SER A 179 9.96 -11.41 -2.86
CA SER A 179 9.97 -11.50 -1.39
C SER A 179 10.37 -12.90 -0.91
N PHE A 180 9.83 -13.94 -1.52
CA PHE A 180 10.16 -15.33 -1.19
C PHE A 180 11.66 -15.62 -1.38
N ARG A 181 12.25 -15.16 -2.48
CA ARG A 181 13.69 -15.33 -2.78
C ARG A 181 14.58 -14.50 -1.85
N ALA A 182 14.15 -13.30 -1.46
CA ALA A 182 14.88 -12.46 -0.53
C ALA A 182 15.12 -13.13 0.83
N ARG A 183 14.30 -14.12 1.20
CA ARG A 183 14.48 -14.96 2.39
C ARG A 183 15.84 -15.66 2.43
N GLU A 184 16.40 -16.05 1.29
CA GLU A 184 17.71 -16.72 1.23
C GLU A 184 18.81 -15.89 1.89
N GLY A 185 18.77 -14.56 1.72
CA GLY A 185 19.68 -13.62 2.38
C GLY A 185 19.57 -13.60 3.91
N LEU A 186 18.45 -14.08 4.47
CA LEU A 186 18.21 -14.15 5.91
C LEU A 186 18.51 -15.54 6.51
N THR A 187 18.52 -16.60 5.69
CA THR A 187 18.71 -17.98 6.20
C THR A 187 20.08 -18.21 6.86
N GLY A 188 21.12 -17.47 6.43
CA GLY A 188 22.45 -17.50 7.04
C GLY A 188 22.59 -16.61 8.29
N LEU A 189 21.60 -15.76 8.58
CA LEU A 189 21.65 -14.81 9.68
C LEU A 189 21.38 -15.54 11.00
N LYS A 190 22.35 -15.53 11.90
CA LYS A 190 22.26 -16.13 13.24
C LYS A 190 22.53 -15.08 14.30
N ASN A 191 21.77 -15.14 15.40
CA ASN A 191 22.01 -14.32 16.58
C ASN A 191 22.07 -15.20 17.83
N GLU A 192 22.94 -14.83 18.78
CA GLU A 192 23.07 -15.53 20.07
C GLU A 192 21.86 -15.28 20.98
N ASN A 193 21.21 -14.11 20.84
CA ASN A 193 19.99 -13.80 21.56
C ASN A 193 18.81 -14.53 20.93
N VAL A 194 18.15 -15.37 21.73
CA VAL A 194 17.02 -16.22 21.30
C VAL A 194 15.81 -15.42 20.80
N ASP A 195 15.55 -14.24 21.36
CA ASP A 195 14.43 -13.38 20.96
C ASP A 195 14.70 -12.72 19.61
N ILE A 196 15.93 -12.28 19.38
CA ILE A 196 16.37 -11.76 18.07
C ILE A 196 16.31 -12.89 17.03
N GLN A 197 16.77 -14.09 17.37
CA GLN A 197 16.68 -15.24 16.48
C GLN A 197 15.23 -15.58 16.13
N ALA A 198 14.31 -15.52 17.09
CA ALA A 198 12.87 -15.70 16.85
C ALA A 198 12.33 -14.61 15.90
N GLY A 199 12.72 -13.35 16.09
CA GLY A 199 12.38 -12.24 15.19
C GLY A 199 12.83 -12.49 13.74
N ILE A 200 14.06 -12.98 13.54
CA ILE A 200 14.57 -13.35 12.21
C ILE A 200 13.69 -14.43 11.56
N GLN A 201 13.30 -15.47 12.33
CA GLN A 201 12.42 -16.52 11.81
C GLN A 201 11.02 -16.02 11.46
N ILE A 202 10.48 -15.06 12.22
CA ILE A 202 9.19 -14.42 11.91
C ILE A 202 9.26 -13.72 10.56
N VAL A 203 10.32 -12.94 10.30
CA VAL A 203 10.49 -12.25 9.00
C VAL A 203 10.65 -13.26 7.86
N ILE A 204 11.46 -14.30 8.04
CA ILE A 204 11.63 -15.38 7.06
C ILE A 204 10.29 -16.01 6.68
N LYS A 205 9.42 -16.28 7.66
CA LYS A 205 8.08 -16.84 7.42
C LYS A 205 7.15 -15.82 6.75
N ALA A 206 7.19 -14.56 7.17
CA ALA A 206 6.36 -13.49 6.61
C ALA A 206 6.63 -13.25 5.12
N LEU A 207 7.88 -13.39 4.68
CA LEU A 207 8.26 -13.25 3.26
C LEU A 207 7.61 -14.29 2.34
N GLU A 208 7.17 -15.44 2.86
CA GLU A 208 6.41 -16.44 2.09
C GLU A 208 4.90 -16.17 2.03
N ALA A 209 4.38 -15.29 2.89
CA ALA A 209 2.93 -15.11 3.02
C ALA A 209 2.25 -14.59 1.74
N PRO A 210 2.82 -13.61 0.99
CA PRO A 210 2.16 -13.09 -0.22
C PRO A 210 1.96 -14.16 -1.29
N ILE A 211 2.99 -14.98 -1.56
CA ILE A 211 2.90 -16.02 -2.59
C ILE A 211 1.92 -17.14 -2.20
N ARG A 212 1.83 -17.48 -0.91
CA ARG A 212 0.83 -18.44 -0.40
C ARG A 212 -0.57 -17.90 -0.61
N GLN A 213 -0.81 -16.64 -0.23
CA GLN A 213 -2.13 -16.01 -0.37
C GLN A 213 -2.56 -15.93 -1.84
N ILE A 214 -1.65 -15.59 -2.75
CA ILE A 214 -1.94 -15.53 -4.20
C ILE A 214 -2.31 -16.92 -4.73
N ALA A 215 -1.60 -17.97 -4.32
CA ALA A 215 -1.91 -19.34 -4.70
C ALA A 215 -3.26 -19.81 -4.14
N GLU A 216 -3.55 -19.50 -2.87
CA GLU A 216 -4.81 -19.84 -2.21
C GLU A 216 -6.01 -19.14 -2.87
N ASN A 217 -5.87 -17.87 -3.23
CA ASN A 217 -6.89 -17.13 -3.98
C ASN A 217 -7.13 -17.74 -5.37
N ALA A 218 -6.09 -18.33 -5.98
CA ALA A 218 -6.20 -19.09 -7.22
C ALA A 218 -6.81 -20.49 -7.04
N GLY A 219 -7.13 -20.92 -5.81
CA GLY A 219 -7.66 -22.25 -5.50
C GLY A 219 -6.62 -23.36 -5.47
N VAL A 220 -5.33 -23.01 -5.39
CA VAL A 220 -4.20 -23.94 -5.35
C VAL A 220 -3.56 -23.93 -3.96
N GLU A 221 -3.09 -25.08 -3.50
CA GLU A 221 -2.44 -25.18 -2.19
C GLU A 221 -1.09 -24.42 -2.17
N GLY A 222 -1.03 -23.34 -1.39
CA GLY A 222 0.15 -22.47 -1.31
C GLY A 222 1.43 -23.18 -0.88
N SER A 223 1.34 -24.21 -0.03
CA SER A 223 2.49 -25.02 0.38
C SER A 223 3.14 -25.77 -0.79
N ILE A 224 2.34 -26.28 -1.74
CA ILE A 224 2.85 -26.97 -2.94
C ILE A 224 3.54 -25.98 -3.86
N VAL A 225 2.95 -24.79 -4.04
CA VAL A 225 3.54 -23.72 -4.88
C VAL A 225 4.88 -23.27 -4.32
N VAL A 226 4.93 -22.96 -3.02
CA VAL A 226 6.16 -22.56 -2.34
C VAL A 226 7.22 -23.66 -2.43
N GLY A 227 6.84 -24.92 -2.20
CA GLY A 227 7.76 -26.06 -2.30
C GLY A 227 8.41 -26.19 -3.68
N LYS A 228 7.59 -26.15 -4.75
CA LYS A 228 8.09 -26.24 -6.14
C LYS A 228 9.00 -25.08 -6.53
N ILE A 229 8.72 -23.87 -6.04
CA ILE A 229 9.58 -22.71 -6.29
C ILE A 229 10.89 -22.84 -5.51
N ALA A 230 10.85 -23.34 -4.27
CA ALA A 230 12.03 -23.58 -3.46
C ALA A 230 12.99 -24.62 -4.09
N GLU A 231 12.44 -25.64 -4.76
CA GLU A 231 13.22 -26.69 -5.44
C GLU A 231 13.96 -26.19 -6.69
N ASN A 232 13.52 -25.07 -7.27
CA ASN A 232 14.15 -24.48 -8.45
C ASN A 232 15.02 -23.27 -8.03
N PRO A 233 16.33 -23.23 -8.35
CA PRO A 233 17.21 -22.13 -7.96
C PRO A 233 17.05 -20.87 -8.82
N SER A 234 16.29 -20.92 -9.92
CA SER A 234 16.13 -19.76 -10.78
C SER A 234 15.44 -18.61 -10.04
N PRO A 235 16.01 -17.39 -10.05
CA PRO A 235 15.44 -16.25 -9.34
C PRO A 235 14.09 -15.80 -9.93
N THR A 236 13.84 -16.12 -11.20
CA THR A 236 12.67 -15.69 -11.98
C THR A 236 11.60 -16.78 -12.10
N PHE A 237 11.93 -18.02 -11.73
CA PHE A 237 10.97 -19.12 -11.76
C PHE A 237 9.91 -18.96 -10.68
N GLY A 238 8.65 -18.96 -11.09
CA GLY A 238 7.52 -18.69 -10.22
C GLY A 238 6.24 -19.36 -10.70
N PHE A 239 5.13 -19.03 -10.04
CA PHE A 239 3.81 -19.55 -10.34
C PHE A 239 2.93 -18.43 -10.90
N ASN A 240 2.51 -18.58 -12.15
CA ASN A 240 1.52 -17.71 -12.76
C ASN A 240 0.13 -18.14 -12.29
N ALA A 241 -0.46 -17.40 -11.34
CA ALA A 241 -1.77 -17.69 -10.78
C ALA A 241 -2.93 -17.59 -11.78
N GLN A 242 -2.77 -16.86 -12.89
CA GLN A 242 -3.80 -16.73 -13.91
C GLN A 242 -3.88 -17.97 -14.80
N SER A 243 -2.72 -18.49 -15.22
CA SER A 243 -2.63 -19.70 -16.07
C SER A 243 -2.43 -21.00 -15.29
N GLU A 244 -2.17 -20.91 -13.98
CA GLU A 244 -1.87 -22.00 -13.05
C GLU A 244 -0.64 -22.83 -13.44
N LYS A 245 0.34 -22.18 -14.09
CA LYS A 245 1.58 -22.83 -14.55
C LYS A 245 2.81 -22.27 -13.85
N PHE A 246 3.81 -23.13 -13.72
CA PHE A 246 5.15 -22.70 -13.33
C PHE A 246 5.92 -22.25 -14.57
N VAL A 247 6.37 -21.00 -14.55
CA VAL A 247 6.98 -20.33 -15.70
C VAL A 247 8.12 -19.43 -15.23
N ASP A 248 8.92 -18.94 -16.17
CA ASP A 248 9.75 -17.76 -15.93
C ASP A 248 8.85 -16.53 -15.90
N LEU A 249 8.74 -15.88 -14.73
CA LEU A 249 7.83 -14.76 -14.54
C LEU A 249 8.25 -13.51 -15.34
N LEU A 250 9.55 -13.30 -15.55
CA LEU A 250 10.01 -12.13 -16.30
C LEU A 250 9.73 -12.31 -17.79
N GLU A 251 9.97 -13.50 -18.33
CA GLU A 251 9.65 -13.81 -19.74
C GLU A 251 8.14 -13.72 -20.01
N GLU A 252 7.31 -14.10 -19.04
CA GLU A 252 5.85 -13.99 -19.12
C GLU A 252 5.32 -12.57 -18.84
N GLY A 253 6.19 -11.62 -18.47
CA GLY A 253 5.82 -10.23 -18.18
C GLY A 253 5.16 -10.00 -16.82
N ILE A 254 5.26 -10.95 -15.89
CA ILE A 254 4.76 -10.85 -14.51
C ILE A 254 5.86 -10.23 -13.64
N VAL A 255 5.83 -8.91 -13.56
CA VAL A 255 6.86 -8.09 -12.94
C VAL A 255 6.25 -7.13 -11.93
N ASP A 256 6.96 -6.91 -10.83
CA ASP A 256 6.63 -5.88 -9.85
C ASP A 256 7.78 -4.85 -9.80
N PRO A 257 7.50 -3.54 -9.64
CA PRO A 257 8.56 -2.56 -9.39
C PRO A 257 9.29 -2.86 -8.09
N ALA A 258 10.63 -2.84 -8.11
CA ALA A 258 11.45 -3.15 -6.93
C ALA A 258 11.13 -2.21 -5.74
N LYS A 259 10.91 -0.93 -6.04
CA LYS A 259 10.50 0.10 -5.07
C LYS A 259 9.23 -0.28 -4.31
N VAL A 260 8.21 -0.80 -5.01
CA VAL A 260 6.93 -1.20 -4.40
C VAL A 260 7.15 -2.34 -3.42
N VAL A 261 7.85 -3.39 -3.84
CA VAL A 261 8.11 -4.57 -2.99
C VAL A 261 8.94 -4.20 -1.75
N ARG A 262 10.00 -3.41 -1.94
CA ARG A 262 10.87 -2.95 -0.84
C ARG A 262 10.11 -2.08 0.16
N THR A 263 9.36 -1.10 -0.33
CA THR A 263 8.63 -0.14 0.51
C THR A 263 7.53 -0.84 1.30
N ALA A 264 6.79 -1.75 0.65
CA ALA A 264 5.76 -2.56 1.33
C ALA A 264 6.33 -3.37 2.49
N LEU A 265 7.50 -4.00 2.32
CA LEU A 265 8.16 -4.75 3.40
C LEU A 265 8.64 -3.86 4.54
N GLN A 266 9.21 -2.69 4.23
CA GLN A 266 9.69 -1.73 5.22
C GLN A 266 8.54 -1.15 6.04
N ASP A 267 7.46 -0.75 5.38
CA ASP A 267 6.27 -0.18 6.00
C ASP A 267 5.56 -1.22 6.89
N ALA A 268 5.41 -2.46 6.39
CA ALA A 268 4.85 -3.55 7.18
C ALA A 268 5.69 -3.85 8.43
N ALA A 269 7.03 -3.89 8.30
CA ALA A 269 7.93 -4.11 9.44
C ALA A 269 7.88 -2.95 10.45
N SER A 270 7.74 -1.72 9.97
CA SER A 270 7.61 -0.51 10.79
C SER A 270 6.35 -0.56 11.65
N VAL A 271 5.17 -0.83 11.04
CA VAL A 271 3.91 -0.97 11.76
C VAL A 271 3.97 -2.11 12.76
N ALA A 272 4.45 -3.28 12.34
CA ALA A 272 4.55 -4.44 13.23
C ALA A 272 5.44 -4.14 14.44
N GLY A 273 6.58 -3.47 14.25
CA GLY A 273 7.47 -3.03 15.32
C GLY A 273 6.79 -2.09 16.31
N LEU A 274 6.01 -1.12 15.81
CA LEU A 274 5.24 -0.20 16.65
C LEU A 274 4.15 -0.91 17.46
N LEU A 275 3.39 -1.81 16.83
CA LEU A 275 2.31 -2.53 17.50
C LEU A 275 2.84 -3.50 18.56
N ILE A 276 3.93 -4.22 18.28
CA ILE A 276 4.54 -5.18 19.23
C ILE A 276 5.09 -4.46 20.47
N THR A 277 5.64 -3.26 20.31
CA THR A 277 6.21 -2.47 21.40
C THR A 277 5.19 -1.57 22.11
N THR A 278 3.93 -1.58 21.68
CA THR A 278 2.86 -0.78 22.30
C THR A 278 2.49 -1.32 23.68
N GLU A 279 2.60 -0.48 24.71
CA GLU A 279 2.24 -0.81 26.10
C GLU A 279 0.92 -0.17 26.56
N ALA A 280 0.41 0.85 25.88
CA ALA A 280 -0.84 1.51 26.26
C ALA A 280 -1.61 1.97 25.02
N LEU A 281 -2.94 1.80 25.07
CA LEU A 281 -3.88 2.34 24.10
C LEU A 281 -4.87 3.22 24.81
N ILE A 282 -5.06 4.43 24.29
CA ILE A 282 -5.96 5.41 24.87
C ILE A 282 -6.93 5.84 23.78
N VAL A 283 -8.23 5.62 24.01
CA VAL A 283 -9.29 6.00 23.08
C VAL A 283 -10.29 6.93 23.75
N GLU A 284 -11.02 7.69 22.96
CA GLU A 284 -12.12 8.50 23.47
C GLU A 284 -13.30 7.64 23.86
N LEU A 285 -13.86 7.85 25.05
CA LEU A 285 -15.12 7.23 25.39
C LEU A 285 -16.22 7.71 24.42
N PRO A 286 -17.15 6.83 24.03
CA PRO A 286 -18.34 7.24 23.29
C PRO A 286 -19.04 8.37 24.06
N LYS A 287 -19.42 9.44 23.36
CA LYS A 287 -20.32 10.43 23.96
C LYS A 287 -21.65 9.74 24.18
N GLU A 288 -22.20 9.79 25.39
CA GLU A 288 -23.58 9.38 25.61
C GLU A 288 -24.45 10.14 24.60
N LYS A 289 -25.25 9.40 23.83
CA LYS A 289 -26.29 10.02 23.01
C LYS A 289 -27.20 10.74 24.01
N SER A 290 -27.16 12.06 24.04
CA SER A 290 -28.11 12.87 24.80
C SER A 290 -29.50 12.36 24.45
N ALA A 291 -30.22 11.84 25.45
CA ALA A 291 -31.61 11.44 25.29
C ALA A 291 -32.34 12.59 24.59
N VAL A 292 -32.79 12.37 23.37
CA VAL A 292 -33.63 13.32 22.65
C VAL A 292 -34.84 13.54 23.57
N PRO A 293 -35.13 14.77 24.02
CA PRO A 293 -36.30 15.00 24.84
C PRO A 293 -37.50 14.46 24.07
N ALA A 294 -38.25 13.54 24.69
CA ALA A 294 -39.48 13.04 24.09
C ALA A 294 -40.33 14.25 23.68
N ALA A 295 -40.55 14.41 22.38
CA ALA A 295 -41.46 15.43 21.89
C ALA A 295 -42.82 15.16 22.57
N PRO A 296 -43.44 16.18 23.22
CA PRO A 296 -44.72 15.97 23.88
C PRO A 296 -45.73 15.52 22.82
N GLY A 297 -46.33 14.35 23.07
CA GLY A 297 -47.29 13.74 22.17
C GLY A 297 -48.43 14.70 21.84
N GLY A 298 -48.50 15.11 20.57
CA GLY A 298 -49.65 15.81 20.02
C GLY A 298 -50.81 14.84 19.93
N GLY A 299 -51.69 14.87 20.92
CA GLY A 299 -53.01 14.26 20.82
C GLY A 299 -53.82 14.97 19.75
N TYR A 300 -54.27 14.20 18.77
CA TYR A 300 -55.40 14.57 17.94
C TYR A 300 -56.53 13.59 18.25
N ASP A 301 -57.52 14.09 19.00
CA ASP A 301 -58.84 13.51 19.11
C ASP A 301 -59.70 14.13 17.99
N PHE A 302 -60.26 13.26 17.15
CA PHE A 302 -61.30 13.45 16.12
C PHE A 302 -61.00 14.32 14.88
#